data_AF-A0A8R1J014-F1
#
_entry.id   AF-A0A8R1J014-F1
#
_cell.length_a   1.000
_cell.length_b   1.000
_cell.length_c   1.000
_cell.angle_alpha   90.00
_cell.angle_beta   90.00
_cell.angle_gamma   90.00
#
_symmetry.space_group_name_H-M   'P 1'
#
loop_
_entity.id
_entity.type
_entity.pdbx_description
1 polymer ?
#
loop_
_entity_poly.entity_id
_entity_poly.type
_entity_poly.pdbx_seq_one_letter_code
_entity_poly.pdbx_strand_id
1 'polypeptide(L)' 'QSFGRVGLYLPEDVFAHGQTYVALSRARSKNELFIKSTSERLFNVVYKEIL' A
#
# COMPACT_ATOMS: atom_id res chain seq x y z
N GLN A 1 10.53 -12.04 -5.30
CA GLN A 1 10.73 -12.20 -3.84
C GLN A 1 9.36 -12.15 -3.17
N SER A 2 9.01 -13.08 -2.29
CA SER A 2 7.75 -13.09 -1.52
C SER A 2 8.06 -12.96 -0.04
N PHE A 3 7.33 -12.12 0.69
CA PHE A 3 7.52 -11.91 2.13
C PHE A 3 6.43 -12.62 2.91
N GLY A 4 6.78 -13.27 4.02
CA GLY A 4 5.81 -13.96 4.89
C GLY A 4 4.95 -13.01 5.73
N ARG A 5 5.36 -11.75 5.88
CA ARG A 5 4.60 -10.65 6.50
C ARG A 5 4.97 -9.34 5.81
N VAL A 6 4.00 -8.48 5.56
CA VAL A 6 4.16 -7.19 4.89
C VAL A 6 3.64 -6.08 5.80
N GLY A 7 4.53 -5.13 6.14
CA GLY A 7 4.18 -3.91 6.86
C GLY A 7 4.14 -2.72 5.90
N LEU A 8 3.05 -1.96 5.91
CA LEU A 8 2.87 -0.74 5.15
C LEU A 8 2.69 0.43 6.13
N TYR A 9 3.64 1.37 6.14
CA TYR A 9 3.59 2.54 7.00
C TYR A 9 3.30 3.80 6.19
N LEU A 10 2.20 4.47 6.53
CA LEU A 10 1.55 5.53 5.76
C LEU A 10 1.40 6.78 6.62
N PRO A 11 2.45 7.61 6.69
CA PRO A 11 2.39 8.86 7.43
C PRO A 11 1.52 9.92 6.73
N GLU A 12 1.34 9.80 5.42
CA GLU A 12 0.60 10.72 4.55
C GLU A 12 -0.39 9.95 3.65
N ASP A 13 -1.49 10.60 3.25
CA ASP A 13 -2.60 9.96 2.54
C ASP A 13 -2.39 9.81 1.03
N VAL A 14 -1.24 10.25 0.51
CA VAL A 14 -0.96 10.31 -0.93
C VAL A 14 0.19 9.38 -1.29
N PHE A 15 -0.04 8.56 -2.31
CA PHE A 15 0.99 7.69 -2.88
C PHE A 15 1.31 8.07 -4.32
N ALA A 16 2.52 7.73 -4.74
CA ALA A 16 2.85 7.61 -6.15
C ALA A 16 2.14 6.39 -6.77
N HIS A 17 1.82 6.50 -8.06
CA HIS A 17 1.07 5.49 -8.81
C HIS A 17 1.63 4.07 -8.61
N GLY A 18 0.76 3.11 -8.29
CA GLY A 18 1.10 1.68 -8.20
C GLY A 18 1.81 1.23 -6.93
N GLN A 19 2.32 2.10 -6.06
CA GLN A 19 3.05 1.69 -4.85
C GLN A 19 2.19 0.88 -3.88
N THR A 20 0.96 1.34 -3.62
CA THR A 20 0.01 0.64 -2.75
C THR A 20 -0.36 -0.72 -3.34
N TYR A 21 -0.63 -0.78 -4.64
CA TYR A 21 -0.93 -2.04 -5.33
C TYR A 21 0.22 -3.04 -5.24
N VAL A 22 1.45 -2.58 -5.46
CA VAL A 22 2.66 -3.38 -5.43
C VAL A 22 3.02 -3.81 -4.00
N ALA A 23 2.69 -3.02 -2.98
CA ALA A 23 2.84 -3.43 -1.58
C ALA A 23 1.80 -4.49 -1.19
N LEU A 24 0.53 -4.29 -1.55
CA LEU A 24 -0.56 -5.21 -1.24
C LEU A 24 -0.43 -6.55 -1.96
N SER A 25 0.02 -6.56 -3.22
CA SER A 25 0.21 -7.79 -4.01
C SER A 25 1.31 -8.71 -3.49
N ARG A 26 2.15 -8.23 -2.56
CA ARG A 26 3.21 -9.03 -1.93
C ARG A 26 2.74 -9.83 -0.72
N ALA A 27 1.59 -9.48 -0.12
CA ALA A 27 1.00 -10.24 0.97
C ALA A 27 0.16 -11.40 0.40
N ARG A 28 0.22 -12.59 1.03
CA ARG A 28 -0.55 -13.76 0.57
C ARG A 28 -1.85 -13.96 1.34
N SER A 29 -1.98 -13.38 2.53
CA SER A 29 -3.23 -13.34 3.28
C SER A 29 -3.42 -12.02 4.04
N LYS A 30 -4.67 -11.71 4.42
CA LYS A 30 -5.00 -10.52 5.22
C LYS A 30 -4.28 -10.50 6.57
N ASN A 31 -4.06 -11.67 7.16
CA ASN A 31 -3.41 -11.80 8.47
C ASN A 31 -1.91 -11.52 8.42
N GLU A 32 -1.32 -11.53 7.22
CA GLU A 32 0.09 -11.22 6.99
C GLU A 32 0.31 -9.75 6.64
N LEU A 33 -0.76 -8.95 6.55
CA LEU A 33 -0.72 -7.54 6.18
C LEU A 33 -0.98 -6.67 7.41
N PHE A 34 -0.03 -5.77 7.69
CA PHE A 34 -0.18 -4.73 8.70
C PHE A 34 -0.10 -3.36 8.03
N ILE A 35 -1.15 -2.54 8.17
CA ILE A 35 -1.17 -1.18 7.66
C ILE A 35 -1.27 -0.23 8.85
N LYS A 36 -0.29 0.66 8.98
CA LYS A 36 -0.30 1.76 9.95
C LYS A 36 -0.46 3.06 9.20
N SER A 37 -1.58 3.74 9.43
CA SER A 37 -1.94 5.00 8.78
C SER A 37 -2.29 6.06 9.84
N THR A 38 -2.03 7.33 9.53
CA THR A 38 -2.47 8.48 10.33
C THR A 38 -3.93 8.85 10.04
N SER A 39 -4.48 8.38 8.92
CA SER A 39 -5.86 8.57 8.48
C SER A 39 -6.61 7.24 8.33
N GLU A 40 -7.91 7.24 8.60
CA GLU A 40 -8.78 6.08 8.34
C GLU A 40 -9.04 5.86 6.85
N ARG A 41 -8.76 6.85 6.01
CA ARG A 41 -8.97 6.79 4.55
C ARG A 41 -7.66 6.99 3.83
N LEU A 42 -7.36 6.06 2.91
CA LEU A 42 -6.23 6.18 2.00
C LEU A 42 -6.74 6.62 0.63
N PHE A 43 -6.21 7.71 0.09
CA PHE A 43 -6.52 8.14 -1.26
C PHE A 43 -5.63 7.40 -2.25
N ASN A 44 -6.22 6.48 -3.01
CA ASN A 44 -5.55 5.89 -4.16
C ASN A 44 -5.73 6.81 -5.37
N VAL A 45 -4.85 7.80 -5.51
CA VAL A 45 -4.84 8.71 -6.65
C VAL A 45 -3.99 8.10 -7.77
N VAL A 46 -4.66 7.71 -8.86
CA VAL A 46 -4.02 7.18 -10.07
C VAL A 46 -3.84 8.31 -11.07
N TYR A 47 -2.62 8.82 -11.21
CA TYR A 47 -2.26 9.76 -12.27
C TYR A 47 -1.97 8.98 -13.56
N LYS A 48 -2.85 9.09 -14.56
CA LYS A 48 -2.69 8.46 -15.87
C LYS A 48 -1.47 8.98 -16.65
N GLU A 49 -0.96 10.15 -16.27
CA GLU A 49 0.17 10.83 -16.93
C GLU A 49 1.55 10.28 -16.50
N ILE A 50 1.59 9.45 -15.45
CA ILE A 50 2.81 8.83 -14.90
C ILE A 50 2.80 7.30 -15.15
N LEU A 51 2.02 6.85 -16.14
CA LEU A 51 1.96 5.47 -16.62
C LEU A 51 2.85 5.27 -17.85
#